data_AF-A0AAV5CM84-F1
#
_entry.id   AF-A0AAV5CM84-F1
#
_cell.length_a   1.000
_cell.length_b   1.000
_cell.length_c   1.000
_cell.angle_alpha   90.00
_cell.angle_beta   90.00
_cell.angle_gamma   90.00
#
_symmetry.space_group_name_H-M   'P 1'
#
loop_
_entity.id
_entity.type
_entity.pdbx_description
1 polymer ?
#
loop_
_entity_poly.entity_id
_entity_poly.type
_entity_poly.pdbx_seq_one_letter_code
_entity_poly.pdbx_strand_id
1 'polypeptide(L)'
;MAAAALREQLNAHIASMYASGMVDEQFQQLQMLQDDGSSPGFVAEVVTLFCDDADRIITELSKLLEQPTVDFDKVDAYVHQLKGSSASVGAQKVKFTCMQFRQLCQDKNRDG
;
A
#
# COMPACT_ATOMS: atom_id res chain seq x y z
N MET A 1 -13.50 18.11 -25.58
CA MET A 1 -14.11 16.76 -25.61
C MET A 1 -13.19 15.68 -25.04
N ALA A 2 -11.91 15.58 -25.45
CA ALA A 2 -10.99 14.55 -24.93
C ALA A 2 -10.73 14.60 -23.40
N ALA A 3 -10.50 15.80 -22.83
CA ALA A 3 -10.22 15.94 -21.40
C ALA A 3 -11.40 15.50 -20.49
N ALA A 4 -12.64 15.70 -20.94
CA ALA A 4 -13.83 15.26 -20.21
C ALA A 4 -13.92 13.72 -20.18
N ALA A 5 -13.67 13.07 -21.32
CA ALA A 5 -13.65 11.61 -21.41
C ALA A 5 -12.55 10.98 -20.53
N LEU A 6 -11.36 11.59 -20.49
CA LEU A 6 -10.27 11.14 -19.62
C LEU A 6 -10.63 11.26 -18.13
N ARG A 7 -11.29 12.35 -17.73
CA ARG A 7 -11.75 12.54 -16.35
C ARG A 7 -12.82 11.52 -15.96
N GLU A 8 -13.73 11.22 -16.87
CA GLU A 8 -14.75 10.18 -16.66
C GLU A 8 -14.12 8.80 -16.49
N GLN A 9 -13.16 8.44 -17.35
CA GLN A 9 -12.41 7.17 -17.22
C GLN A 9 -11.65 7.07 -15.90
N LEU A 10 -10.98 8.14 -15.47
CA LEU A 10 -10.27 8.18 -14.19
C LEU A 10 -11.23 7.97 -13.02
N ASN A 11 -12.36 8.68 -13.01
CA ASN A 11 -13.36 8.57 -11.95
C ASN A 11 -13.96 7.16 -11.89
N ALA A 12 -14.26 6.56 -13.06
CA ALA A 12 -14.76 5.19 -13.14
C ALA A 12 -13.73 4.17 -12.62
N HIS A 13 -12.44 4.37 -12.93
CA HIS A 13 -11.38 3.52 -12.43
C HIS A 13 -11.24 3.60 -10.91
N ILE A 14 -11.20 4.82 -10.35
CA ILE A 14 -11.14 5.04 -8.89
C ILE A 14 -12.35 4.39 -8.19
N ALA A 15 -13.57 4.56 -8.74
CA ALA A 15 -14.76 3.93 -8.19
C ALA A 15 -14.65 2.39 -8.15
N SER A 16 -14.08 1.78 -9.19
CA SER A 16 -13.79 0.34 -9.23
C SER A 16 -12.77 -0.10 -8.17
N MET A 17 -11.74 0.72 -7.91
CA MET A 17 -10.76 0.44 -6.86
C MET A 17 -11.41 0.40 -5.47
N TYR A 18 -12.32 1.34 -5.16
CA TYR A 18 -13.11 1.30 -3.92
C TYR A 18 -14.05 0.09 -3.88
N ALA A 19 -14.80 -0.17 -4.95
CA ALA A 19 -15.76 -1.27 -5.02
C ALA A 19 -15.11 -2.65 -4.85
N SER A 20 -13.88 -2.81 -5.33
CA SER A 20 -13.10 -4.04 -5.18
C SER A 20 -12.33 -4.12 -3.85
N GLY A 21 -12.38 -3.09 -3.00
CA GLY A 21 -11.65 -2.99 -1.74
C GLY A 21 -10.15 -2.85 -1.91
N MET A 22 -9.67 -2.34 -3.04
CA MET A 22 -8.24 -2.04 -3.23
C MET A 22 -7.81 -0.86 -2.36
N VAL A 23 -8.67 0.17 -2.31
CA VAL A 23 -8.46 1.38 -1.50
C VAL A 23 -9.60 1.59 -0.50
N ASP A 24 -9.30 2.20 0.65
CA ASP A 24 -10.26 2.53 1.70
C ASP A 24 -10.39 4.05 1.95
N GLU A 25 -11.11 4.43 3.01
CA GLU A 25 -11.39 5.82 3.39
C GLU A 25 -10.14 6.72 3.50
N GLN A 26 -8.96 6.14 3.78
CA GLN A 26 -7.74 6.93 3.83
C GLN A 26 -7.36 7.49 2.46
N PHE A 27 -7.59 6.74 1.38
CA PHE A 27 -7.34 7.24 0.02
C PHE A 27 -8.27 8.42 -0.29
N GLN A 28 -9.51 8.38 0.20
CA GLN A 28 -10.46 9.49 0.05
C GLN A 28 -9.96 10.75 0.77
N GLN A 29 -9.39 10.61 1.97
CA GLN A 29 -8.81 11.73 2.70
C GLN A 29 -7.65 12.37 1.93
N LEU A 30 -6.79 11.57 1.27
CA LEU A 30 -5.74 12.11 0.40
C LEU A 30 -6.29 12.90 -0.78
N GLN A 31 -7.39 12.42 -1.39
CA GLN A 31 -8.07 13.15 -2.47
C GLN A 31 -8.65 14.48 -1.98
N MET A 32 -9.29 14.50 -0.81
CA MET A 32 -9.83 15.73 -0.20
C MET A 32 -8.72 16.75 0.09
N LEU A 33 -7.58 16.31 0.62
CA LEU A 33 -6.42 17.18 0.88
C LEU A 33 -5.88 17.84 -0.40
N GLN A 34 -5.97 17.15 -1.54
CA GLN A 34 -5.58 17.73 -2.83
C GLN A 34 -6.62 18.74 -3.33
N ASP A 35 -7.91 18.44 -3.18
CA ASP A 35 -9.01 19.28 -3.62
C ASP A 35 -9.15 20.58 -2.80
N ASP A 36 -8.67 20.58 -1.54
CA ASP A 36 -8.61 21.76 -0.65
C ASP A 36 -7.62 22.85 -1.13
N GLY A 37 -6.95 22.66 -2.28
CA GLY A 37 -6.43 23.74 -3.11
C GLY A 37 -4.95 24.10 -2.91
N SER A 38 -4.18 23.31 -2.15
CA SER A 38 -2.80 23.65 -1.80
C SER A 38 -1.70 22.98 -2.64
N SER A 39 -1.97 21.87 -3.35
CA SER A 39 -0.92 21.16 -4.10
C SER A 39 -1.46 20.25 -5.21
N PRO A 40 -1.52 20.72 -6.48
CA PRO A 40 -1.80 19.86 -7.63
C PRO A 40 -0.77 18.73 -7.71
N GLY A 41 -1.23 17.48 -7.80
CA GLY A 41 -0.34 16.31 -7.90
C GLY A 41 0.02 15.65 -6.57
N PHE A 42 -0.43 16.20 -5.43
CA PHE A 42 -0.19 15.63 -4.10
C PHE A 42 -0.50 14.12 -4.01
N VAL A 43 -1.66 13.67 -4.50
CA VAL A 43 -2.02 12.25 -4.47
C VAL A 43 -1.06 11.42 -5.32
N ALA A 44 -0.65 11.94 -6.48
CA ALA A 44 0.29 11.24 -7.36
C ALA A 44 1.68 11.11 -6.70
N GLU A 45 2.16 12.15 -6.02
CA GLU A 45 3.43 12.13 -5.27
C GLU A 45 3.39 11.12 -4.13
N VAL A 46 2.33 11.14 -3.32
CA VAL A 46 2.14 10.22 -2.19
C VAL A 46 2.06 8.76 -2.66
N VAL A 47 1.32 8.49 -3.75
CA VAL A 47 1.24 7.14 -4.33
C VAL A 47 2.58 6.70 -4.91
N THR A 48 3.33 7.60 -5.55
CA THR A 48 4.66 7.29 -6.10
C THR A 48 5.62 6.91 -4.98
N LEU A 49 5.66 7.70 -3.90
CA LEU A 49 6.49 7.40 -2.73
C LEU A 49 6.11 6.04 -2.10
N PHE A 50 4.82 5.74 -2.00
CA PHE A 50 4.36 4.44 -1.52
C PHE A 50 4.86 3.29 -2.41
N CYS A 51 4.77 3.44 -3.74
CA CYS A 51 5.25 2.41 -4.67
C CYS A 51 6.75 2.14 -4.49
N ASP A 52 7.57 3.19 -4.41
CA ASP A 52 9.02 3.08 -4.22
C ASP A 52 9.36 2.40 -2.88
N ASP A 53 8.70 2.81 -1.80
CA ASP A 53 8.90 2.22 -0.48
C ASP A 53 8.42 0.77 -0.40
N ALA A 54 7.25 0.47 -0.99
CA ALA A 54 6.70 -0.88 -1.00
C ALA A 54 7.59 -1.84 -1.77
N ASP A 55 8.09 -1.45 -2.94
CA ASP A 55 9.00 -2.27 -3.75
C ASP A 55 10.31 -2.57 -2.99
N ARG A 56 10.90 -1.54 -2.38
CA ARG A 56 12.09 -1.69 -1.54
C ARG A 56 11.85 -2.65 -0.37
N ILE A 57 10.73 -2.49 0.35
CA ILE A 57 10.41 -3.34 1.51
C ILE A 57 10.15 -4.78 1.08
N ILE A 58 9.38 -5.00 0.01
CA ILE A 58 9.08 -6.34 -0.51
C ILE A 58 10.39 -7.02 -0.96
N THR A 59 11.28 -6.29 -1.61
CA THR A 59 12.61 -6.80 -2.00
C THR A 59 13.43 -7.26 -0.78
N GLU A 60 13.45 -6.48 0.29
CA GLU A 60 14.15 -6.85 1.53
C GLU A 60 13.49 -8.04 2.25
N LEU A 61 12.16 -8.10 2.26
CA LEU A 61 11.42 -9.25 2.79
C LEU A 61 11.78 -10.54 2.05
N SER A 62 11.78 -10.51 0.71
CA SER A 62 12.16 -11.66 -0.13
C SER A 62 13.57 -12.15 0.21
N LYS A 63 14.55 -11.24 0.30
CA LYS A 63 15.94 -11.58 0.67
C LYS A 63 16.04 -12.22 2.05
N LEU A 64 15.27 -11.76 3.03
CA LEU A 64 15.29 -12.33 4.39
C LEU A 64 14.67 -13.73 4.42
N LEU A 65 13.56 -13.91 3.69
CA LEU A 65 12.87 -15.19 3.61
C LEU A 65 13.63 -16.23 2.81
N GLU A 66 14.55 -15.84 1.92
CA GLU A 66 15.41 -16.76 1.17
C GLU A 66 16.58 -17.32 1.99
N GLN A 67 16.90 -16.73 3.15
CA GLN A 67 18.03 -17.18 3.97
C GLN A 67 17.81 -18.61 4.51
N PRO A 68 18.90 -19.37 4.76
CA PRO A 68 18.80 -20.71 5.35
C PRO A 68 18.15 -20.72 6.74
N THR A 69 18.39 -19.66 7.52
CA THR A 69 17.73 -19.40 8.80
C THR A 69 17.08 -18.02 8.70
N VAL A 70 15.78 -17.95 8.90
CA VAL A 70 15.01 -16.70 8.78
C VAL A 70 15.07 -15.93 10.10
N ASP A 71 15.47 -14.67 10.02
CA ASP A 71 15.35 -13.71 11.12
C ASP A 71 13.93 -13.13 11.15
N PHE A 72 13.03 -13.79 11.88
CA PHE A 72 11.62 -13.41 11.97
C PHE A 72 11.40 -12.07 12.67
N ASP A 73 12.30 -11.62 13.54
CA ASP A 73 12.19 -10.31 14.19
C ASP A 73 12.40 -9.20 13.15
N LYS A 74 13.38 -9.39 12.25
CA LYS A 74 13.62 -8.47 11.13
C LYS A 74 12.53 -8.53 10.07
N VAL A 75 11.97 -9.70 9.80
CA VAL A 75 10.79 -9.84 8.91
C VAL A 75 9.59 -9.09 9.50
N ASP A 76 9.27 -9.27 10.79
CA ASP A 76 8.15 -8.55 11.44
C ASP A 76 8.32 -7.03 11.37
N ALA A 77 9.55 -6.52 11.54
CA ALA A 77 9.84 -5.10 11.42
C ALA A 77 9.53 -4.54 10.02
N TYR A 78 9.93 -5.25 8.96
CA TYR A 78 9.63 -4.84 7.58
C TYR A 78 8.14 -4.98 7.25
N VAL A 79 7.48 -6.05 7.69
CA VAL A 79 6.03 -6.21 7.53
C VAL A 79 5.27 -5.09 8.25
N HIS A 80 5.73 -4.69 9.44
CA HIS A 80 5.15 -3.56 10.18
C HIS A 80 5.31 -2.24 9.41
N GLN A 81 6.49 -2.00 8.82
CA GLN A 81 6.73 -0.83 7.98
C GLN A 81 5.79 -0.82 6.75
N LEU A 82 5.67 -1.95 6.06
CA LEU A 82 4.77 -2.07 4.91
C LEU A 82 3.31 -1.85 5.31
N LYS A 83 2.88 -2.40 6.45
CA LYS A 83 1.55 -2.18 7.02
C LYS A 83 1.27 -0.69 7.21
N GLY A 84 2.22 0.04 7.80
CA GLY A 84 2.11 1.48 8.03
C GLY A 84 2.04 2.29 6.73
N SER A 85 2.93 1.98 5.79
CA SER A 85 2.99 2.63 4.47
C SER A 85 1.72 2.36 3.65
N SER A 86 1.23 1.12 3.63
CA SER A 86 -0.05 0.80 2.98
C SER A 86 -1.24 1.48 3.65
N ALA A 87 -1.22 1.59 4.98
CA ALA A 87 -2.28 2.27 5.71
C ALA A 87 -2.33 3.76 5.41
N SER A 88 -1.20 4.46 5.23
CA SER A 88 -1.17 5.91 4.97
C SER A 88 -1.73 6.30 3.60
N VAL A 89 -1.69 5.40 2.62
CA VAL A 89 -2.27 5.60 1.28
C VAL A 89 -3.62 4.91 1.07
N GLY A 90 -4.13 4.24 2.10
CA GLY A 90 -5.39 3.50 2.03
C GLY A 90 -5.34 2.20 1.24
N ALA A 91 -4.17 1.62 0.96
CA ALA A 91 -4.01 0.32 0.28
C ALA A 91 -4.49 -0.84 1.18
N GLN A 92 -5.81 -1.04 1.21
CA GLN A 92 -6.50 -1.84 2.21
C GLN A 92 -6.08 -3.32 2.22
N LYS A 93 -6.04 -3.95 1.04
CA LYS A 93 -5.67 -5.38 0.94
C LYS A 93 -4.24 -5.62 1.39
N VAL A 94 -3.31 -4.76 1.01
CA VAL A 94 -1.89 -4.88 1.40
C VAL A 94 -1.76 -4.75 2.91
N LYS A 95 -2.43 -3.75 3.51
CA LYS A 95 -2.50 -3.57 4.98
C LYS A 95 -2.99 -4.84 5.68
N PHE A 96 -4.08 -5.45 5.20
CA PHE A 96 -4.63 -6.66 5.81
C PHE A 96 -3.76 -7.90 5.61
N THR A 97 -3.11 -8.05 4.46
CA THR A 97 -2.12 -9.11 4.25
C THR A 97 -0.94 -8.94 5.21
N CYS A 98 -0.47 -7.71 5.43
CA CYS A 98 0.59 -7.46 6.42
C CYS A 98 0.16 -7.86 7.84
N MET A 99 -1.11 -7.63 8.22
CA MET A 99 -1.62 -8.06 9.52
C MET A 99 -1.56 -9.58 9.69
N GLN A 100 -1.94 -10.34 8.66
CA GLN A 100 -1.83 -11.80 8.65
C GLN A 100 -0.37 -12.26 8.66
N PHE A 101 0.49 -11.60 7.89
CA PHE A 101 1.92 -11.91 7.83
C PHE A 101 2.57 -11.76 9.22
N ARG A 102 2.23 -10.73 9.99
CA ARG A 102 2.77 -10.60 11.36
C ARG A 102 2.42 -11.80 12.26
N GLN A 103 1.26 -12.42 12.09
CA GLN A 103 0.91 -13.63 12.82
C GLN A 103 1.85 -14.79 12.44
N LEU A 104 2.11 -14.98 11.14
CA LEU A 104 3.07 -15.99 10.66
C LEU A 104 4.49 -15.75 11.18
N CYS A 105 4.89 -14.49 11.35
CA CYS A 105 6.19 -14.14 11.97
C CYS A 105 6.25 -14.59 13.44
N GLN A 106 5.18 -14.39 14.21
CA GLN A 106 5.08 -14.82 15.60
C GLN A 106 5.12 -16.35 15.72
N ASP A 107 4.48 -17.04 14.78
CA ASP A 107 4.44 -18.50 14.71
C ASP A 107 5.74 -19.10 14.14
N LYS A 108 6.68 -18.25 13.68
CA LYS A 108 7.92 -18.63 12.99
C LYS A 108 7.67 -19.58 11.81
N ASN A 109 6.55 -19.38 11.11
CA ASN A 109 6.16 -20.18 9.97
C ASN A 109 6.64 -19.50 8.68
N ARG A 110 7.61 -20.14 8.00
CA ARG A 110 8.15 -19.65 6.72
C ARG A 110 7.20 -19.86 5.54
N ASP A 111 6.41 -20.93 5.57
CA ASP A 111 5.66 -21.41 4.40
C ASP A 111 4.19 -20.92 4.39
N GLY A 112 3.74 -20.28 5.48
CA GLY A 112 2.36 -19.83 5.65
C GLY A 112 1.47 -20.83 6.35
#